data_AF-A0A963T4B3-F1
#
_entry.id   AF-A0A963T4B3-F1
#
_cell.length_a   1.000
_cell.length_b   1.000
_cell.length_c   1.000
_cell.angle_alpha   90.00
_cell.angle_beta   90.00
_cell.angle_gamma   90.00
#
_symmetry.space_group_name_H-M   'P 1'
#
loop_
_entity.id
_entity.type
_entity.pdbx_description
1 polymer ?
#
loop_
_entity_poly.entity_id
_entity_poly.type
_entity_poly.pdbx_seq_one_letter_code
_entity_poly.pdbx_strand_id
1 'polypeptide(L)' 'ESFAMTPPASVSGLYFSHPASLYFGVGKIEKDQAEDYARRKGMTLREAERWLSPILNYTPEAA' A
#
# COMPACT_ATOMS: atom_id res chain seq x y z
N GLU A 1 7.13 -14.07 1.17
CA GLU A 1 7.95 -13.20 2.05
C GLU A 1 7.19 -11.92 2.36
N SER A 2 7.46 -11.27 3.49
CA SER A 2 6.61 -10.18 4.05
C SER A 2 7.18 -8.76 3.89
N PHE A 3 8.31 -8.59 3.20
CA PHE A 3 9.07 -7.33 3.15
C PHE A 3 9.56 -6.79 4.51
N ALA A 4 9.64 -7.65 5.52
CA ALA A 4 10.37 -7.33 6.75
C ALA A 4 11.88 -7.23 6.45
N MET A 5 12.56 -6.28 7.09
CA MET A 5 14.02 -6.12 6.95
C MET A 5 14.76 -7.06 7.91
N THR A 6 15.92 -7.54 7.47
CA THR A 6 16.88 -8.30 8.30
C THR A 6 18.24 -7.61 8.19
N PRO A 7 18.88 -7.21 9.31
CA PRO A 7 18.51 -7.45 10.71
C PRO A 7 17.31 -6.62 11.19
N PRO A 8 16.67 -6.99 12.33
CA PRO A 8 15.54 -6.24 12.89
C PRO A 8 15.86 -4.77 13.22
N ALA A 9 17.12 -4.47 13.56
CA ALA A 9 17.61 -3.11 13.80
C ALA A 9 17.95 -2.37 12.49
N SER A 10 16.97 -2.30 11.57
CA SER A 10 17.10 -1.63 10.27
C SER A 10 16.03 -0.56 10.09
N VAL A 11 16.37 0.52 9.38
CA VAL A 11 15.45 1.60 9.01
C VAL A 11 15.62 1.91 7.51
N SER A 12 14.52 2.08 6.78
CA SER A 12 14.50 2.51 5.38
C SER A 12 13.35 3.48 5.13
N GLY A 13 13.45 4.29 4.07
CA GLY A 13 12.45 5.31 3.74
C GLY A 13 12.83 6.15 2.52
N LEU A 14 12.01 7.16 2.22
CA LEU A 14 12.22 8.11 1.13
C LEU A 14 12.42 9.53 1.70
N TYR A 15 13.20 10.37 1.00
CA TYR A 15 13.41 11.77 1.36
C TYR A 15 12.54 12.69 0.50
N PHE A 16 11.81 13.61 1.14
CA PHE A 16 11.03 14.68 0.50
C PHE A 16 11.51 16.03 1.05
N SER A 17 11.74 17.03 0.19
CA SER A 17 12.30 18.35 0.57
C SER A 17 11.33 19.52 0.41
N HIS A 18 10.12 19.28 -0.08
CA HIS A 18 9.14 20.33 -0.29
C HIS A 18 8.69 20.93 1.05
N PRO A 19 8.65 22.26 1.24
CA PRO A 19 8.38 22.88 2.54
C PRO A 19 6.99 22.55 3.11
N ALA A 20 6.04 22.16 2.25
CA ALA A 20 4.72 21.70 2.65
C ALA A 20 4.60 20.17 2.80
N SER A 21 5.70 19.40 2.74
CA SER A 21 5.63 17.95 2.96
C SER A 21 5.37 17.63 4.42
N LEU A 22 4.41 16.77 4.69
CA LEU A 22 4.08 16.28 6.03
C LEU A 22 3.68 14.80 5.98
N TYR A 23 3.74 14.14 7.13
CA TYR A 23 3.12 12.83 7.29
C TYR A 23 1.60 12.98 7.34
N PHE A 24 0.89 12.11 6.63
CA PHE A 24 -0.56 12.01 6.68
C PHE A 24 -0.99 10.55 6.50
N GLY A 25 -2.17 10.21 7.02
CA GLY A 25 -2.78 8.90 6.77
C GLY A 25 -3.46 8.88 5.40
N VAL A 26 -3.23 7.82 4.61
CA VAL A 26 -3.86 7.66 3.29
C VAL A 26 -5.39 7.55 3.40
N GLY A 27 -5.91 7.01 4.51
CA GLY A 27 -7.34 6.77 4.70
C GLY A 27 -7.82 5.48 4.04
N LYS A 28 -9.13 5.32 3.95
CA LYS A 28 -9.76 4.18 3.28
C LYS A 28 -9.81 4.41 1.77
N ILE A 29 -9.60 3.35 0.98
CA ILE A 29 -9.62 3.40 -0.48
C ILE A 29 -10.74 2.50 -1.05
N GLU A 30 -11.31 2.92 -2.17
CA GLU A 30 -12.33 2.20 -2.91
C GLU A 30 -11.73 1.19 -3.91
N LYS A 31 -12.58 0.34 -4.50
CA LYS A 31 -12.17 -0.73 -5.41
C LYS A 31 -11.48 -0.21 -6.67
N ASP A 32 -11.96 0.90 -7.22
CA ASP A 32 -11.40 1.54 -8.42
C ASP A 32 -9.93 1.96 -8.23
N GLN A 33 -9.58 2.52 -7.06
CA GLN A 33 -8.22 2.91 -6.74
C GLN A 33 -7.30 1.69 -6.55
N ALA A 34 -7.82 0.61 -5.96
CA ALA A 34 -7.08 -0.64 -5.83
C ALA A 34 -6.79 -1.29 -7.18
N GLU A 35 -7.77 -1.29 -8.10
CA GLU A 35 -7.63 -1.77 -9.48
C GLU A 35 -6.59 -0.96 -10.26
N ASP A 36 -6.67 0.36 -10.18
CA ASP A 36 -5.70 1.25 -10.82
C ASP A 36 -4.27 1.07 -10.25
N TYR A 37 -4.14 0.90 -8.93
CA TYR A 37 -2.87 0.60 -8.29
C TYR A 37 -2.29 -0.74 -8.77
N ALA A 38 -3.12 -1.79 -8.81
CA ALA A 38 -2.72 -3.11 -9.29
C ALA A 38 -2.18 -3.03 -10.73
N ARG A 39 -2.91 -2.34 -11.61
CA ARG A 39 -2.48 -2.10 -12.99
C ARG A 39 -1.14 -1.36 -13.07
N ARG A 40 -0.95 -0.26 -12.34
CA ARG A 40 0.30 0.52 -12.33
C ARG A 40 1.49 -0.27 -11.80
N LYS A 41 1.24 -1.20 -10.88
CA LYS A 41 2.27 -2.08 -10.29
C LYS A 41 2.50 -3.37 -11.07
N GLY A 42 1.68 -3.67 -12.09
CA GLY A 42 1.73 -4.96 -12.78
C GLY A 42 1.34 -6.14 -11.87
N MET A 43 0.51 -5.89 -10.86
CA MET A 43 0.01 -6.89 -9.92
C MET A 43 -1.39 -7.33 -10.31
N THR A 44 -1.79 -8.53 -9.89
CA THR A 44 -3.22 -8.88 -9.88
C THR A 44 -3.96 -8.04 -8.82
N LEU A 45 -5.27 -7.81 -9.03
CA LEU A 45 -6.09 -7.11 -8.03
C LEU A 45 -6.03 -7.83 -6.68
N ARG A 46 -6.11 -9.16 -6.68
CA ARG A 46 -5.99 -10.00 -5.47
C ARG A 46 -4.69 -9.77 -4.69
N GLU A 47 -3.56 -9.66 -5.38
CA GLU A 47 -2.28 -9.38 -4.73
C GLU A 47 -2.26 -7.98 -4.11
N ALA A 48 -2.80 -6.97 -4.82
CA ALA A 48 -2.91 -5.62 -4.30
C ALA A 48 -3.83 -5.57 -3.07
N GLU A 49 -4.99 -6.23 -3.11
CA GLU A 49 -5.94 -6.34 -1.98
C GLU A 49 -5.28 -7.01 -0.77
N ARG A 50 -4.44 -8.03 -0.97
CA ARG A 50 -3.69 -8.66 0.14
C ARG A 50 -2.75 -7.66 0.82
N TRP A 51 -2.01 -6.86 0.06
CA TRP A 51 -1.06 -5.89 0.60
C TRP A 51 -1.75 -4.65 1.20
N LEU A 52 -2.89 -4.24 0.64
CA LEU A 52 -3.64 -3.04 1.03
C LEU A 52 -4.81 -3.34 1.99
N SER A 53 -4.98 -4.60 2.40
CA SER A 53 -6.09 -5.09 3.24
C SER A 53 -6.47 -4.17 4.41
N PRO A 54 -5.54 -3.58 5.19
CA PRO A 54 -5.90 -2.68 6.31
C PRO A 54 -6.67 -1.42 5.89
N ILE A 55 -6.50 -0.95 4.64
CA ILE A 55 -7.03 0.32 4.16
C ILE A 55 -8.14 0.18 3.11
N LEU A 56 -8.60 -1.02 2.78
CA LEU A 56 -9.75 -1.19 1.89
C LEU A 56 -11.05 -0.71 2.57
N ASN A 57 -11.90 -0.03 1.81
CA ASN A 57 -13.25 0.39 2.20
C ASN A 57 -14.36 -0.57 1.74
N TYR A 58 -13.97 -1.71 1.17
CA TYR A 58 -14.85 -2.74 0.67
C TYR A 58 -14.32 -4.10 1.10
N THR A 59 -15.19 -5.11 1.03
CA THR A 59 -14.79 -6.50 1.27
C THR A 59 -14.35 -7.10 -0.07
N PRO A 60 -13.07 -7.51 -0.22
CA PRO A 60 -12.64 -8.29 -1.38
C PRO A 60 -13.48 -9.56 -1.51
N GLU A 61 -13.73 -9.98 -2.75
CA GLU A 61 -14.38 -11.27 -2.98
C GLU A 61 -13.50 -12.37 -2.36
N ALA A 62 -14.12 -13.23 -1.54
CA ALA A 62 -13.42 -14.31 -0.87
C ALA A 62 -12.81 -15.25 -1.94
N ALA A 63 -11.58 -15.69 -1.67
CA ALA A 63 -10.97 -16.78 -2.43
C ALA A 63 -11.66 -18.11 -2.15
#